data_AF-A0A7J7MLA0-F1
#
_entry.id   AF-A0A7J7MLA0-F1
#
_cell.length_a   1.000
_cell.length_b   1.000
_cell.length_c   1.000
_cell.angle_alpha   90.00
_cell.angle_beta   90.00
_cell.angle_gamma   90.00
#
_symmetry.space_group_name_H-M   'P 1'
#
loop_
_entity.id
_entity.type
_entity.pdbx_description
1 polymer ?
#
loop_
_entity_poly.entity_id
_entity_poly.type
_entity_poly.pdbx_seq_one_letter_code
_entity_poly.pdbx_strand_id
1 'polypeptide(L)' 'MYFSRSDSRILSLGQQLGHLDKGTTPMIDYLNHVKSISDALNAADAPASNIELILSTLDGLPDEYENFVTSITT' A
#
# COMPACT_ATOMS: atom_id res chain seq x y z
N MET A 1 -6.85 -26.08 -4.87
CA MET A 1 -6.55 -24.97 -5.79
C MET A 1 -5.07 -24.64 -5.67
N TYR A 2 -4.28 -24.85 -6.71
CA TYR A 2 -2.87 -24.44 -6.75
C TYR A 2 -2.86 -22.97 -7.13
N PHE A 3 -2.64 -22.07 -6.17
CA PHE A 3 -2.30 -20.69 -6.48
C PHE A 3 -0.97 -20.71 -7.24
N SER A 4 -0.92 -20.10 -8.43
CA SER A 4 0.35 -19.93 -9.11
C SER A 4 1.27 -19.10 -8.22
N ARG A 5 2.58 -19.28 -8.32
CA ARG A 5 3.55 -18.51 -7.51
C ARG A 5 3.31 -16.99 -7.59
N SER A 6 2.80 -16.52 -8.73
CA SER A 6 2.38 -15.13 -8.97
C SER A 6 1.18 -14.74 -8.10
N ASP A 7 0.13 -15.57 -8.03
CA ASP A 7 -1.10 -15.28 -7.26
C ASP A 7 -0.80 -15.16 -5.76
N SER A 8 0.01 -16.08 -5.20
CA SER A 8 0.40 -16.02 -3.79
C SER A 8 1.24 -14.78 -3.48
N ARG A 9 2.05 -14.32 -4.45
CA ARG A 9 2.89 -13.13 -4.32
C ARG A 9 2.04 -11.87 -4.39
N ILE A 10 1.08 -11.79 -5.30
CA ILE A 10 0.10 -10.70 -5.40
C ILE A 10 -0.72 -10.60 -4.11
N LEU A 11 -1.22 -11.73 -3.61
CA LEU A 11 -2.00 -11.77 -2.37
C LEU A 11 -1.19 -11.26 -1.17
N SER A 12 0.05 -11.72 -1.03
CA SER A 12 0.96 -11.27 0.04
C SER A 12 1.33 -9.80 -0.07
N LEU A 13 1.48 -9.27 -1.29
CA LEU A 13 1.73 -7.85 -1.53
C LEU A 13 0.51 -7.00 -1.17
N GLY A 14 -0.70 -7.42 -1.56
CA GLY A 14 -1.94 -6.75 -1.16
C GLY A 14 -2.16 -6.75 0.35
N GLN A 15 -1.85 -7.86 1.03
CA GLN A 15 -1.89 -7.92 2.50
C GLN A 15 -0.87 -7.00 3.16
N GLN A 16 0.35 -6.91 2.61
CA GLN A 16 1.37 -5.97 3.10
C GLN A 16 0.95 -4.52 2.88
N LEU A 17 0.29 -4.20 1.77
CA LEU A 17 -0.21 -2.87 1.48
C LEU A 17 -1.30 -2.46 2.49
N GLY A 18 -2.29 -3.32 2.70
CA GLY A 18 -3.41 -3.05 3.62
C GLY A 18 -3.06 -3.15 5.10
N HIS A 19 -1.86 -3.61 5.45
CA HIS A 19 -1.34 -3.63 6.82
C HIS A 19 -0.12 -2.72 6.98
N LEU A 20 0.13 -1.86 5.99
CA LEU A 20 1.26 -0.95 6.00
C LEU A 20 0.91 0.18 6.95
N ASP A 21 1.68 0.30 8.02
CA ASP A 21 1.53 1.38 8.98
C ASP A 21 2.83 2.20 8.95
N LYS A 22 2.71 3.52 8.81
CA LYS A 22 3.85 4.42 8.88
C LYS A 22 4.47 4.33 10.27
N GLY A 23 3.66 4.27 11.32
CA GLY A 23 4.10 4.27 12.71
C GLY A 23 5.09 5.40 12.98
N THR A 24 6.26 5.02 13.51
CA THR A 24 7.37 5.95 13.79
C THR A 24 8.36 6.11 12.63
N THR A 25 8.13 5.46 11.50
CA THR A 25 9.02 5.48 10.33
C THR A 25 8.89 6.81 9.58
N PRO A 26 9.97 7.32 8.94
CA PRO A 26 9.90 8.52 8.13
C PRO A 26 8.86 8.39 7.02
N MET A 27 8.14 9.47 6.71
CA MET A 27 7.16 9.48 5.61
C MET A 27 7.77 9.06 4.27
N ILE A 28 9.05 9.40 4.03
CA ILE A 28 9.78 8.96 2.83
C ILE A 28 9.95 7.45 2.80
N ASP A 29 10.37 6.82 3.90
CA ASP A 29 10.51 5.36 3.96
C ASP A 29 9.17 4.66 3.80
N TYR A 30 8.11 5.20 4.40
CA TYR A 30 6.74 4.71 4.23
C TYR A 30 6.28 4.75 2.77
N LEU A 31 6.39 5.90 2.11
CA LEU A 31 6.02 6.05 0.69
C LEU A 31 6.90 5.18 -0.23
N ASN A 32 8.19 5.02 0.09
CA ASN A 32 9.07 4.10 -0.62
C ASN A 32 8.60 2.64 -0.48
N HIS A 33 8.12 2.24 0.70
CA HIS A 33 7.58 0.91 0.93
C HIS A 33 6.31 0.66 0.10
N VAL A 34 5.35 1.59 0.15
CA VAL A 34 4.13 1.54 -0.67
C VAL A 34 4.50 1.44 -2.16
N LYS A 35 5.43 2.28 -2.62
CA LYS A 35 5.88 2.25 -4.01
C LYS A 35 6.56 0.93 -4.37
N SER A 36 7.39 0.38 -3.49
CA SER A 36 8.04 -0.91 -3.71
C SER A 36 7.04 -2.05 -3.88
N ILE A 37 5.97 -2.06 -3.07
CA ILE A 37 4.88 -3.03 -3.19
C ILE A 37 4.11 -2.82 -4.50
N SER A 38 3.84 -1.57 -4.86
CA SER A 38 3.18 -1.20 -6.13
C SER A 38 3.97 -1.67 -7.35
N ASP A 39 5.29 -1.42 -7.36
CA ASP A 39 6.21 -1.88 -8.40
C ASP A 39 6.26 -3.42 -8.45
N ALA A 40 6.24 -4.09 -7.30
CA ALA A 40 6.21 -5.55 -7.24
C ALA A 40 4.89 -6.15 -7.76
N LEU A 41 3.77 -5.49 -7.50
CA LEU A 41 2.45 -5.84 -8.03
C LEU A 41 2.38 -5.64 -9.55
N ASN A 42 2.88 -4.51 -10.03
CA ASN A 42 3.00 -4.20 -11.45
C ASN A 42 3.92 -5.22 -12.16
N ALA A 43 5.06 -5.57 -11.56
CA ALA A 43 5.97 -6.59 -12.09
C ALA A 43 5.37 -8.02 -12.08
N ALA A 44 4.33 -8.25 -11.28
CA ALA A 44 3.58 -9.50 -11.23
C ALA A 44 2.39 -9.53 -12.22
N ASP A 45 2.28 -8.55 -13.12
CA ASP A 45 1.17 -8.37 -14.07
C ASP A 45 -0.18 -8.08 -13.39
N ALA A 46 -0.15 -7.60 -12.14
CA ALA A 46 -1.31 -7.24 -11.35
C ALA A 46 -1.14 -5.84 -10.76
N PRO A 47 -1.13 -4.78 -11.60
CA PRO A 47 -0.94 -3.41 -11.12
C PRO A 47 -2.02 -3.03 -10.10
N ALA A 48 -1.59 -2.52 -8.95
CA ALA A 48 -2.51 -1.92 -7.99
C ALA A 48 -3.15 -0.66 -8.59
N SER A 49 -4.44 -0.45 -8.34
CA SER A 49 -5.10 0.78 -8.76
C SER A 49 -4.52 1.96 -7.98
N ASN A 50 -4.30 3.10 -8.65
CA ASN A 50 -3.82 4.30 -7.95
C ASN A 50 -4.72 4.69 -6.77
N ILE A 51 -6.03 4.47 -6.88
CA ILE A 51 -6.97 4.74 -5.78
C ILE A 51 -6.74 3.80 -4.60
N GLU A 52 -6.53 2.50 -4.86
CA GLU A 52 -6.19 1.52 -3.82
C GLU A 52 -4.88 1.88 -3.13
N LEU A 53 -3.86 2.28 -3.91
CA LEU A 53 -2.60 2.75 -3.36
C LEU A 53 -2.78 3.99 -2.48
N ILE A 54 -3.57 4.97 -2.93
CA ILE A 54 -3.86 6.17 -2.15
C ILE A 54 -4.60 5.80 -0.87
N LEU A 55 -5.68 5.02 -0.94
CA LEU A 55 -6.44 4.59 0.23
C LEU A 55 -5.57 3.83 1.22
N SER A 56 -4.79 2.86 0.76
CA SER A 56 -3.89 2.07 1.61
C SER A 56 -2.76 2.93 2.20
N THR A 57 -2.30 3.93 1.44
CA THR A 57 -1.33 4.92 1.96
C THR A 57 -1.96 5.78 3.05
N LEU A 58 -3.22 6.19 2.88
CA LEU A 58 -3.93 7.03 3.83
C LEU A 58 -4.33 6.26 5.10
N ASP A 59 -4.73 4.99 4.96
CA ASP A 59 -5.13 4.10 6.06
C ASP A 59 -3.96 3.78 7.00
N GLY A 60 -2.75 3.66 6.45
CA GLY A 60 -1.53 3.45 7.22
C GLY A 60 -0.92 4.69 7.86
N LEU A 61 -1.55 5.86 7.74
CA LEU A 61 -1.05 7.06 8.39
C LEU A 61 -1.55 7.16 9.84
N PRO A 62 -0.69 7.56 10.79
CA PRO A 62 -1.11 7.78 12.16
C PRO A 62 -2.04 8.98 12.27
N ASP A 63 -2.78 9.06 13.37
CA ASP A 63 -3.80 10.09 13.64
C ASP A 63 -3.29 11.54 13.48
N GLU A 64 -1.98 11.76 13.63
CA GLU A 64 -1.30 13.02 13.30
C GLU A 64 -1.65 13.56 11.90
N TYR A 65 -1.86 12.66 10.94
CA TYR A 65 -2.15 12.99 9.54
C TYR A 65 -3.64 12.81 9.20
N GLU A 66 -4.52 12.49 10.15
CA GLU A 66 -5.97 12.36 9.88
C GLU A 66 -6.54 13.62 9.22
N ASN A 67 -6.11 14.81 9.65
CA ASN A 67 -6.52 16.07 9.02
C ASN A 67 -6.13 16.15 7.55
N PHE A 68 -4.95 15.62 7.19
CA PHE A 68 -4.48 15.57 5.81
C PHE A 68 -5.28 14.54 5.01
N VAL A 69 -5.50 13.34 5.57
CA VAL A 69 -6.31 12.28 4.99
C VAL A 69 -7.73 12.75 4.68
N THR A 70 -8.35 13.43 5.66
CA THR A 70 -9.70 13.98 5.55
C THR A 70 -9.77 15.05 4.47
N SER A 71 -8.73 15.88 4.34
CA SER A 71 -8.65 16.93 3.31
C SER A 71 -8.47 16.37 1.89
N ILE A 72 -7.86 15.19 1.73
CA ILE A 72 -7.71 14.51 0.43
C ILE A 72 -9.02 13.79 0.04
N THR A 73 -9.77 13.30 1.03
CA THR A 73 -10.98 12.48 0.82
C THR A 73 -12.26 13.32 0.71
N THR A 74 -12.25 14.59 1.17
CA THR A 74 -13.39 15.53 1.16
C THR A 74 -13.56 16.28 -0.16
#